data_AF-A0A918DTP0-F1
#
_entry.id   AF-A0A918DTP0-F1
#
_cell.length_a   1.000
_cell.length_b   1.000
_cell.length_c   1.000
_cell.angle_alpha   90.00
_cell.angle_beta   90.00
_cell.angle_gamma   90.00
#
_symmetry.space_group_name_H-M   'P 1'
#
loop_
_entity.id
_entity.type
_entity.pdbx_description
1 polymer ?
#
loop_
_entity_poly.entity_id
_entity_poly.type
_entity_poly.pdbx_seq_one_letter_code
_entity_poly.pdbx_strand_id
1 'polypeptide(L)' 'MPTGVPVSNHDVTIRRWAERDHHVVHWTELGEGGHFLAMERPDLLIGDLREFFRKVR' A
#
# COMPACT_ATOMS: atom_id res chain seq x y z
N MET A 1 15.65 1.32 -2.79
CA MET A 1 14.60 2.01 -3.58
C MET A 1 13.44 2.31 -2.65
N PRO A 2 12.80 3.49 -2.71
CA PRO A 2 11.61 3.79 -1.91
C PRO A 2 10.47 2.81 -2.24
N THR A 3 9.83 2.26 -1.22
CA THR A 3 8.74 1.27 -1.34
C THR A 3 7.47 1.79 -0.69
N GLY A 4 6.34 1.62 -1.38
CA GLY A 4 5.00 1.86 -0.85
C GLY A 4 4.24 0.54 -0.68
N VAL A 5 3.50 0.37 0.40
CA VAL A 5 2.72 -0.83 0.70
C VAL A 5 1.27 -0.44 1.09
N PRO A 6 0.31 -0.59 0.17
CA PRO A 6 -1.11 -0.55 0.50
C PRO A 6 -1.56 -1.91 1.04
N VAL A 7 -2.20 -1.93 2.21
CA VAL A 7 -2.70 -3.12 2.90
C VAL A 7 -4.22 -3.12 2.85
N SER A 8 -4.79 -4.14 2.21
CA SER A 8 -6.24 -4.34 2.13
C SER A 8 -6.75 -5.20 3.30
N ASN A 9 -8.06 -5.33 3.44
CA ASN A 9 -8.68 -6.00 4.60
C ASN A 9 -8.34 -7.49 4.74
N HIS A 10 -7.94 -8.13 3.64
CA HIS A 10 -7.60 -9.56 3.61
C HIS A 10 -6.10 -9.80 3.51
N ASP A 11 -5.31 -8.74 3.65
CA ASP A 11 -3.86 -8.82 3.57
C ASP A 11 -3.28 -9.22 4.94
N VAL A 12 -2.33 -10.15 4.92
CA VAL A 12 -1.66 -10.68 6.13
C VAL A 12 -0.27 -10.07 6.33
N THR A 13 0.06 -9.04 5.55
CA THR A 13 1.37 -8.40 5.58
C THR A 13 1.62 -7.71 6.93
N ILE A 14 2.73 -8.08 7.59
CA ILE A 14 3.16 -7.47 8.85
C ILE A 14 4.16 -6.36 8.54
N ARG A 15 3.81 -5.12 8.94
CA ARG A 15 4.64 -3.92 8.71
C ARG A 15 6.11 -4.09 9.09
N ARG A 16 6.37 -4.66 10.26
CA ARG A 16 7.73 -4.87 10.77
C ARG A 16 8.59 -5.74 9.86
N TRP A 17 8.00 -6.72 9.17
CA TRP A 17 8.74 -7.56 8.24
C TRP A 17 8.99 -6.84 6.92
N ALA A 18 7.99 -6.11 6.41
CA ALA A 18 8.15 -5.27 5.23
C ALA A 18 9.25 -4.21 5.43
N GLU A 19 9.28 -3.53 6.58
CA GLU A 19 10.30 -2.53 6.92
C GLU A 19 11.70 -3.14 7.16
N ARG A 20 11.77 -4.42 7.55
CA ARG A 20 13.06 -5.13 7.67
C ARG A 20 13.68 -5.38 6.30
N ASP A 21 12.87 -5.79 5.33
CA ASP A 21 13.34 -6.27 4.03
C ASP A 21 13.35 -5.18 2.95
N HIS A 22 12.61 -4.08 3.16
CA HIS A 22 12.46 -2.98 2.20
C HIS A 22 12.56 -1.60 2.85
N HIS A 23 12.97 -0.60 2.06
CA HIS A 23 12.92 0.80 2.47
C HIS A 23 11.50 1.35 2.29
N VAL A 24 10.61 0.96 3.19
CA VAL A 24 9.21 1.37 3.20
C VAL A 24 9.11 2.84 3.62
N VAL A 25 8.65 3.69 2.71
CA VAL A 25 8.44 5.13 2.94
C VAL A 25 6.96 5.52 2.93
N HIS A 26 6.10 4.57 2.59
CA HIS A 26 4.65 4.75 2.53
C HIS A 26 3.96 3.45 2.93
N TRP A 27 3.07 3.53 3.91
CA TRP A 27 2.29 2.42 4.44
C TRP A 27 0.87 2.92 4.66
N THR A 28 -0.10 2.23 4.05
CA THR A 28 -1.50 2.63 4.11
C THR A 28 -2.37 1.43 4.39
N GLU A 29 -3.22 1.53 5.40
CA GLU A 29 -4.24 0.51 5.70
C GLU A 29 -5.58 1.00 5.15
N LEU A 30 -6.03 0.36 4.06
CA LEU A 30 -7.18 0.85 3.29
C LEU A 30 -8.52 0.40 3.88
N GLY A 31 -8.52 -0.60 4.76
CA GLY A 31 -9.73 -1.08 5.46
C GLY A 31 -10.83 -1.67 4.57
N GLU A 32 -10.61 -1.74 3.26
CA GLU A 32 -11.57 -2.14 2.24
C GLU A 32 -10.86 -2.83 1.06
N GLY A 33 -11.58 -3.69 0.34
CA GLY A 33 -11.03 -4.52 -0.74
C GLY A 33 -10.29 -5.77 -0.25
N GLY A 34 -10.00 -6.66 -1.19
CA GLY A 34 -9.34 -7.94 -0.98
C GLY A 34 -8.07 -8.08 -1.80
N HIS A 35 -7.82 -9.30 -2.28
CA HIS A 35 -6.62 -9.63 -3.03
C HIS A 35 -6.55 -8.90 -4.37
N PHE A 36 -7.70 -8.63 -4.99
CA PHE A 36 -7.78 -7.95 -6.27
C PHE A 36 -8.13 -6.48 -6.10
N LEU A 37 -7.44 -5.79 -5.18
CA LEU A 37 -7.69 -4.38 -4.82
C LEU A 37 -7.82 -3.46 -6.04
N ALA A 38 -7.01 -3.66 -7.08
CA ALA A 38 -7.07 -2.88 -8.32
C ALA A 38 -8.41 -3.01 -9.07
N MET A 39 -9.06 -4.17 -8.99
CA MET A 39 -10.36 -4.42 -9.62
C MET A 39 -11.51 -4.10 -8.67
N GLU A 40 -11.35 -4.40 -7.38
CA GLU A 40 -12.41 -4.22 -6.38
C GLU A 40 -12.58 -2.75 -5.98
N ARG A 41 -11.47 -2.03 -5.81
CA ARG A 41 -11.42 -0.64 -5.31
C ARG A 41 -10.36 0.19 -6.06
N PRO A 42 -10.53 0.37 -7.38
CA PRO A 42 -9.59 1.15 -8.19
C PRO A 42 -9.37 2.56 -7.65
N ASP A 43 -10.41 3.21 -7.13
CA ASP A 43 -10.32 4.59 -6.60
C ASP A 43 -9.39 4.68 -5.38
N LEU A 44 -9.44 3.69 -4.48
CA LEU A 44 -8.57 3.63 -3.31
C LEU A 44 -7.11 3.42 -3.72
N LEU A 45 -6.87 2.47 -4.63
CA LEU A 45 -5.52 2.20 -5.14
C LEU A 45 -4.94 3.42 -5.87
N ILE A 46 -5.73 4.09 -6.71
CA ILE A 46 -5.27 5.28 -7.43
C ILE A 46 -4.97 6.42 -6.46
N GLY A 47 -5.79 6.61 -5.43
CA GLY A 47 -5.56 7.60 -4.38
C GLY A 47 -4.23 7.37 -3.66
N ASP A 48 -3.98 6.12 -3.26
CA ASP A 48 -2.77 5.69 -2.57
C ASP A 48 -1.51 5.88 -3.43
N LEU A 49 -1.56 5.43 -4.69
CA LEU A 49 -0.47 5.63 -5.65
C LEU A 49 -0.12 7.12 -5.83
N ARG A 50 -1.14 7.98 -5.97
CA ARG A 50 -0.92 9.43 -6.09
C ARG A 50 -0.26 10.00 -4.84
N GLU A 51 -0.63 9.52 -3.66
CA GLU A 51 0.00 9.95 -2.41
C GLU A 51 1.46 9.50 -2.31
N PHE A 52 1.74 8.24 -2.61
CA PHE A 52 3.09 7.71 -2.67
C PHE A 52 3.98 8.54 -3.61
N PHE A 53 3.56 8.74 -4.86
CA PHE A 53 4.35 9.48 -5.85
C PHE A 53 4.53 10.96 -5.50
N ARG A 54 3.63 11.58 -4.73
CA ARG A 54 3.87 12.94 -4.20
C ARG A 54 4.99 12.98 -3.17
N LYS A 55 5.21 11.91 -2.40
CA LYS A 55 6.24 11.84 -1.34
C LYS A 55 7.64 11.54 -1.88
N VAL A 56 7.73 10.81 -3.00
CA VAL A 56 9.01 10.37 -3.60
C VAL A 56 9.45 11.19 -4.81
N ARG A 57 8.76 12.31 -5.09
CA ARG A 57 9.10 13.24 -6.16
C ARG A 57 10.32 14.08 -5.82
#